data_AF-A0A3B5KNI9-F1
#
_entry.id   AF-A0A3B5KNI9-F1
#
_cell.length_a   1.000
_cell.length_b   1.000
_cell.length_c   1.000
_cell.angle_alpha   90.00
_cell.angle_beta   90.00
_cell.angle_gamma   90.00
#
_symmetry.space_group_name_H-M   'P 1'
#
loop_
_entity.id
_entity.type
_entity.pdbx_description
1 polymer ?
#
loop_
_entity_poly.entity_id
_entity_poly.type
_entity_poly.pdbx_seq_one_letter_code
_entity_poly.pdbx_strand_id
1 'polypeptide(L)'
;MKILEEVERRREISPPLVYTFMRSVMEAPFPAPGRTVTVKSFLPGSGNEVLTLCRPVDSRLEHVDFDSLLQCLSVGKLLQVFASLLLERRVIFIADKLSVLSRCGHAVLALLYPFTWQHTFVPVLPASMLDISCSPTPFLIGVLAPCLPEVLELPIEEVKQLEVSSSPLCFLFMLQHEKVTLLSDFFRMRPRPQNRVS
;
A
#
# COMPACT_ATOMS: atom_id res chain seq x y z
N MET A 1 1.44 15.26 -3.08
CA MET A 1 2.88 15.06 -2.81
C MET A 1 3.59 16.37 -3.14
N LYS A 2 3.53 17.36 -2.23
CA LYS A 2 3.77 18.78 -2.58
C LYS A 2 5.17 19.10 -3.12
N ILE A 3 6.21 18.44 -2.62
CA ILE A 3 7.58 18.67 -3.07
C ILE A 3 7.77 18.16 -4.50
N LEU A 4 7.24 16.98 -4.83
CA LEU A 4 7.38 16.41 -6.17
C LEU A 4 6.64 17.25 -7.21
N GLU A 5 5.40 17.65 -6.90
CA GLU A 5 4.61 18.56 -7.74
C GLU A 5 5.37 19.86 -8.02
N GLU A 6 6.02 20.43 -7.00
CA GLU A 6 6.81 21.66 -7.13
C GLU A 6 8.11 21.46 -7.92
N VAL A 7 8.76 20.30 -7.79
CA VAL A 7 9.93 19.93 -8.59
C VAL A 7 9.55 19.78 -10.06
N GLU A 8 8.46 19.10 -10.38
CA GLU A 8 7.96 18.92 -11.74
C GLU A 8 7.64 20.26 -12.38
N ARG A 9 6.89 21.12 -11.68
CA ARG A 9 6.55 22.49 -12.12
C ARG A 9 7.78 23.34 -12.43
N ARG A 10 8.83 23.25 -11.61
CA ARG A 10 10.09 23.99 -11.83
C ARG A 10 10.92 23.41 -12.96
N ARG A 11 10.89 22.09 -13.14
CA ARG A 11 11.60 21.38 -14.20
C ARG A 11 11.10 21.79 -15.58
N GLU A 12 9.80 22.03 -15.73
CA GLU A 12 9.20 22.53 -16.98
C GLU A 12 9.70 23.92 -17.38
N ILE A 13 10.08 24.75 -16.41
CA ILE A 13 10.61 26.10 -16.67
C ILE A 13 12.12 26.04 -16.94
N SER A 14 12.90 25.50 -15.99
CA SER A 14 14.35 25.43 -16.13
C SER A 14 15.00 24.49 -15.09
N PRO A 15 15.90 23.56 -15.48
CA PRO A 15 16.56 22.64 -14.54
C PRO A 15 17.28 23.31 -13.35
N PRO A 16 18.00 24.46 -13.50
CA PRO A 16 18.60 25.21 -12.38
C PRO A 16 17.62 25.61 -11.26
N LEU A 17 16.34 25.82 -11.59
CA LEU A 17 15.32 26.18 -10.60
C LEU A 17 14.98 25.02 -9.66
N VAL A 18 15.13 23.78 -10.14
CA VAL A 18 14.98 22.59 -9.30
C VAL A 18 16.11 22.52 -8.28
N TYR A 19 17.36 22.74 -8.71
CA TYR A 19 18.52 22.67 -7.81
C TYR A 19 18.46 23.73 -6.70
N THR A 20 18.11 24.97 -7.05
CA THR A 20 17.96 26.06 -6.07
C THR A 20 16.83 25.78 -5.07
N PHE A 21 15.69 25.28 -5.55
CA PHE A 21 14.59 24.85 -4.70
C PHE A 21 14.99 23.70 -3.77
N MET A 22 15.59 22.63 -4.31
CA MET A 22 16.01 21.46 -3.53
C MET A 22 17.07 21.83 -2.50
N ARG A 23 18.00 22.74 -2.83
CA ARG A 23 18.94 23.29 -1.85
C ARG A 23 18.20 23.97 -0.69
N SER A 24 17.23 24.85 -0.97
CA SER A 24 16.42 25.48 0.09
C SER A 24 15.65 24.46 0.94
N VAL A 25 15.14 23.38 0.34
CA VAL A 25 14.47 22.29 1.07
C VAL A 25 15.45 21.55 1.99
N MET A 26 16.66 21.25 1.51
CA MET A 26 17.69 20.53 2.28
C MET A 26 18.33 21.37 3.38
N GLU A 27 18.44 22.69 3.20
CA GLU A 27 18.97 23.62 4.20
C GLU A 27 17.94 23.95 5.29
N ALA A 28 16.65 23.73 5.04
CA ALA A 28 15.61 23.93 6.03
C ALA A 28 15.73 22.91 7.19
N PRO A 29 15.51 23.32 8.46
CA PRO A 29 15.61 22.40 9.58
C PRO A 29 14.55 21.30 9.45
N PHE A 30 14.96 20.05 9.70
CA PHE A 30 14.02 18.94 9.65
C PHE A 30 12.95 19.10 10.76
N PRO A 31 11.66 19.19 10.43
CA PRO A 31 10.61 19.45 11.42
C PRO A 31 10.51 18.31 12.44
N ALA A 32 10.25 18.67 13.71
CA ALA A 32 9.82 17.70 14.71
C ALA A 32 8.42 17.14 14.37
N PRO A 33 8.01 15.96 14.86
CA PRO A 33 6.66 15.44 14.63
C PRO A 33 5.57 16.45 15.03
N GLY A 34 4.57 16.63 14.18
CA GLY A 34 3.49 17.62 14.34
C GLY A 34 3.90 19.07 14.10
N ARG A 35 5.13 19.33 13.66
CA ARG A 35 5.63 20.68 13.37
C ARG A 35 5.75 20.92 11.87
N THR A 36 5.77 22.20 11.53
CA THR A 36 5.81 22.68 10.16
C THR A 36 7.09 23.44 9.93
N VAL A 37 7.68 23.28 8.74
CA VAL A 37 8.79 24.08 8.24
C VAL A 37 8.35 24.83 6.99
N THR A 38 8.85 26.06 6.83
CA THR A 38 8.59 26.90 5.66
C THR A 38 9.84 26.98 4.80
N VAL A 39 9.73 26.58 3.54
CA VAL A 39 10.80 26.68 2.55
C VAL A 39 10.53 27.91 1.69
N LYS A 40 11.43 28.88 1.73
CA LYS A 40 11.37 30.06 0.85
C LYS A 40 12.17 29.76 -0.41
N SER A 41 11.56 30.02 -1.56
CA SER A 41 12.21 29.83 -2.85
C SER A 41 11.75 30.88 -3.84
N PHE A 42 12.65 31.29 -4.71
CA PHE A 42 12.32 32.21 -5.79
C PHE A 42 11.90 31.42 -7.03
N LEU A 43 10.93 31.93 -7.77
CA LEU A 43 10.55 31.45 -9.08
C LEU A 43 10.42 32.64 -10.06
N PRO A 44 11.09 32.60 -11.22
CA PRO A 44 10.90 33.60 -12.27
C PRO A 44 9.42 33.72 -12.67
N GLY A 45 8.89 34.94 -12.72
CA GLY A 45 7.49 35.22 -13.07
C GLY A 45 6.51 35.19 -11.89
N SER A 46 6.75 34.39 -10.85
CA SER A 46 5.88 34.32 -9.64
C SER A 46 6.48 35.09 -8.44
N GLY A 47 7.80 35.30 -8.42
CA GLY A 47 8.50 35.99 -7.33
C GLY A 47 8.92 35.04 -6.21
N ASN A 48 8.94 35.53 -4.97
CA ASN A 48 9.26 34.72 -3.79
C ASN A 48 8.03 33.91 -3.34
N GLU A 49 8.13 32.59 -3.40
CA GLU A 49 7.11 31.65 -2.96
C GLU A 49 7.51 30.97 -1.65
N VAL A 50 6.52 30.67 -0.81
CA VAL A 50 6.72 30.00 0.47
C VAL A 50 5.98 28.66 0.45
N LEU A 51 6.73 27.56 0.44
CA LEU A 51 6.20 26.22 0.56
C LEU A 51 6.16 25.81 2.04
N THR A 52 4.98 25.40 2.50
CA THR A 52 4.76 24.98 3.90
C THR A 52 4.68 23.45 3.97
N LEU A 53 5.62 22.84 4.71
CA LEU A 53 5.76 21.39 4.86
C LEU A 53 5.50 20.99 6.31
N CYS A 54 4.53 20.12 6.55
CA CYS A 54 4.21 19.60 7.88
C CYS A 54 4.80 18.20 8.02
N ARG A 55 5.39 17.88 9.17
CA ARG A 55 5.66 16.50 9.56
C ARG A 55 4.48 16.01 10.41
N PRO A 56 3.83 14.90 10.06
CA PRO A 56 2.73 14.35 10.85
C PRO A 56 3.22 13.94 12.24
N VAL A 57 2.29 13.86 13.20
CA VAL A 57 2.59 13.32 14.54
C VAL A 57 2.85 11.81 14.49
N ASP A 58 2.04 11.09 13.70
CA ASP A 58 2.21 9.68 13.39
C ASP A 58 2.16 9.52 11.87
N SER A 59 3.29 9.13 11.27
CA SER A 59 3.39 8.94 9.82
C SER A 59 2.71 7.66 9.34
N ARG A 60 2.31 6.74 10.23
CA ARG A 60 1.75 5.44 9.85
C ARG A 60 0.39 5.53 9.18
N LEU A 61 -0.36 6.61 9.46
CA LEU A 61 -1.68 6.86 8.87
C LEU A 61 -1.65 8.00 7.85
N GLU A 62 -0.48 8.61 7.63
CA GLU A 62 -0.37 9.75 6.72
C GLU A 62 -0.47 9.27 5.26
N HIS A 63 -1.29 9.95 4.47
CA HIS A 63 -1.50 9.64 3.04
C HIS A 63 -2.04 8.23 2.76
N VAL A 64 -2.63 7.57 3.76
CA VAL A 64 -3.29 6.29 3.57
C VAL A 64 -4.65 6.49 2.89
N ASP A 65 -4.87 5.80 1.77
CA ASP A 65 -6.10 5.84 0.99
C ASP A 65 -6.90 4.55 1.21
N PHE A 66 -7.80 4.56 2.20
CA PHE A 66 -8.71 3.45 2.46
C PHE A 66 -9.81 3.31 1.40
N ASP A 67 -10.17 4.39 0.71
CA ASP A 67 -11.22 4.36 -0.31
C ASP A 67 -10.78 3.49 -1.48
N SER A 68 -9.54 3.64 -1.95
CA SER A 68 -8.95 2.77 -2.97
C SER A 68 -8.98 1.29 -2.54
N LEU A 69 -8.66 0.99 -1.27
CA LEU A 69 -8.69 -0.38 -0.74
C LEU A 69 -10.11 -0.96 -0.75
N LEU A 70 -11.09 -0.21 -0.25
CA LEU A 70 -12.50 -0.62 -0.14
C LEU A 70 -13.20 -0.72 -1.50
N GLN A 71 -12.75 0.04 -2.51
CA GLN A 71 -13.19 -0.10 -3.90
C GLN A 71 -12.60 -1.36 -4.56
N CYS A 72 -11.42 -1.79 -4.13
CA CYS A 72 -10.73 -2.95 -4.70
C CYS A 72 -11.14 -4.28 -4.02
N LEU A 73 -11.50 -4.25 -2.74
CA LEU A 73 -11.79 -5.43 -1.92
C LEU A 73 -13.21 -5.40 -1.36
N SER A 74 -13.91 -6.53 -1.49
CA SER A 74 -15.11 -6.75 -0.68
C SER A 74 -14.72 -6.87 0.80
N VAL A 75 -15.63 -6.52 1.70
CA VAL A 75 -15.41 -6.58 3.16
C VAL A 75 -14.93 -7.98 3.59
N GLY A 76 -15.49 -9.04 3.02
CA GLY A 76 -15.07 -10.41 3.33
C GLY A 76 -13.61 -10.68 2.99
N LYS A 77 -13.16 -10.25 1.80
CA LYS A 77 -11.76 -10.38 1.38
C LYS A 77 -10.84 -9.50 2.22
N LEU A 78 -11.26 -8.27 2.53
CA LEU A 78 -10.50 -7.39 3.41
C LEU A 78 -10.24 -8.03 4.78
N LEU A 79 -11.26 -8.65 5.38
CA LEU A 79 -11.12 -9.36 6.65
C LEU A 79 -10.18 -10.56 6.56
N GLN A 80 -10.18 -11.29 5.43
CA GLN A 80 -9.24 -12.39 5.20
C GLN A 80 -7.79 -11.91 5.07
N VAL A 81 -7.57 -10.79 4.37
CA VAL A 81 -6.22 -10.20 4.27
C VAL A 81 -5.77 -9.71 5.64
N PHE A 82 -6.63 -8.98 6.35
CA PHE A 82 -6.35 -8.50 7.69
C PHE A 82 -6.00 -9.64 8.66
N ALA A 83 -6.79 -10.72 8.67
CA ALA A 83 -6.52 -11.91 9.47
C ALA A 83 -5.20 -12.60 9.07
N SER A 84 -4.91 -12.69 7.77
CA SER A 84 -3.64 -13.24 7.27
C SER A 84 -2.44 -12.42 7.75
N LEU A 85 -2.53 -11.09 7.76
CA LEU A 85 -1.48 -10.23 8.30
C LEU A 85 -1.35 -10.40 9.82
N LEU A 86 -2.45 -10.49 10.58
CA LEU A 86 -2.36 -10.75 12.02
C LEU A 86 -1.73 -12.11 12.36
N LEU A 87 -1.84 -13.08 11.45
CA LEU A 87 -1.24 -14.41 11.55
C LEU A 87 0.16 -14.49 10.92
N GLU A 88 0.74 -13.34 10.54
CA GLU A 88 2.04 -13.23 9.91
C GLU A 88 2.17 -14.17 8.70
N ARG A 89 1.18 -14.14 7.81
CA ARG A 89 1.18 -14.93 6.57
C ARG A 89 1.88 -14.21 5.42
N ARG A 90 2.21 -14.98 4.39
CA ARG A 90 2.72 -14.47 3.11
C ARG A 90 1.55 -14.04 2.23
N VAL A 91 1.53 -12.78 1.80
CA VAL A 91 0.43 -12.18 1.04
C VAL A 91 0.98 -11.50 -0.22
N ILE A 92 0.39 -11.81 -1.38
CA ILE A 92 0.75 -11.20 -2.66
C ILE A 92 -0.48 -10.47 -3.24
N PHE A 93 -0.35 -9.17 -3.47
CA PHE A 93 -1.32 -8.35 -4.20
C PHE A 93 -0.96 -8.34 -5.67
N ILE A 94 -1.94 -8.45 -6.57
CA ILE A 94 -1.72 -8.46 -8.02
C ILE A 94 -2.61 -7.42 -8.70
N ALA A 95 -2.04 -6.44 -9.38
CA ALA A 95 -2.82 -5.39 -10.05
C ALA A 95 -2.24 -5.02 -11.42
N ASP A 96 -3.07 -4.39 -12.25
CA ASP A 96 -2.63 -3.76 -13.50
C ASP A 96 -1.84 -2.45 -13.26
N LYS A 97 -2.08 -1.78 -12.12
CA LYS A 97 -1.54 -0.46 -11.80
C LYS A 97 -0.71 -0.46 -10.53
N LEU A 98 0.50 0.12 -10.64
CA LEU A 98 1.41 0.39 -9.53
C LEU A 98 0.75 1.19 -8.39
N SER A 99 -0.07 2.17 -8.75
CA SER A 99 -0.77 3.02 -7.78
C SER A 99 -1.76 2.23 -6.93
N VAL A 100 -2.46 1.25 -7.51
CA VAL A 100 -3.41 0.39 -6.79
C VAL A 100 -2.67 -0.49 -5.80
N LEU A 101 -1.59 -1.16 -6.25
CA LEU A 101 -0.74 -2.00 -5.38
C LEU A 101 -0.20 -1.23 -4.18
N SER A 102 0.41 -0.06 -4.42
CA SER A 102 1.00 0.77 -3.36
C SER A 102 -0.06 1.28 -2.39
N ARG A 103 -1.16 1.87 -2.88
CA ARG A 103 -2.23 2.40 -2.01
C ARG A 103 -2.87 1.32 -1.17
N CYS A 104 -3.23 0.18 -1.78
CA CYS A 104 -3.86 -0.91 -1.05
C CYS A 104 -2.90 -1.57 -0.05
N GLY A 105 -1.63 -1.74 -0.42
CA GLY A 105 -0.60 -2.27 0.48
C GLY A 105 -0.41 -1.41 1.73
N HIS A 106 -0.28 -0.09 1.56
CA HIS A 106 -0.18 0.82 2.70
C HIS A 106 -1.47 0.87 3.52
N ALA A 107 -2.63 0.89 2.86
CA ALA A 107 -3.93 0.93 3.55
C ALA A 107 -4.18 -0.32 4.39
N VAL A 108 -3.83 -1.51 3.91
CA VAL A 108 -4.03 -2.73 4.69
C VAL A 108 -3.07 -2.82 5.88
N LEU A 109 -1.84 -2.31 5.74
CA LEU A 109 -0.91 -2.20 6.88
C LEU A 109 -1.39 -1.19 7.91
N ALA A 110 -1.98 -0.08 7.48
CA ALA A 110 -2.56 0.92 8.38
C ALA A 110 -3.72 0.36 9.22
N LEU A 111 -4.45 -0.64 8.71
CA LEU A 111 -5.49 -1.34 9.48
C LEU A 111 -4.92 -2.11 10.68
N LEU A 112 -3.63 -2.47 10.67
CA LEU A 112 -2.98 -3.16 11.79
C LEU A 112 -2.77 -2.26 13.01
N TYR A 113 -3.00 -0.95 12.90
CA TYR A 113 -2.83 -0.02 14.02
C TYR A 113 -3.55 -0.52 15.29
N PRO A 114 -2.90 -0.49 16.47
CA PRO A 114 -1.60 0.13 16.76
C PRO A 114 -0.37 -0.76 16.48
N PHE A 115 -0.58 -2.01 16.03
CA PHE A 115 0.50 -2.91 15.65
C PHE A 115 1.22 -2.42 14.39
N THR A 116 2.47 -2.84 14.26
CA THR A 116 3.31 -2.52 13.10
C THR A 116 3.76 -3.83 12.48
N TRP A 117 3.59 -3.98 11.17
CA TRP A 117 4.12 -5.12 10.45
C TRP A 117 5.65 -5.15 10.56
N GLN A 118 6.21 -6.28 11.00
CA GLN A 118 7.65 -6.41 11.28
C GLN A 118 8.41 -7.11 10.15
N HIS A 119 7.70 -7.63 9.15
CA HIS A 119 8.28 -8.44 8.09
C HIS A 119 8.42 -7.66 6.78
N THR A 120 8.92 -8.34 5.74
CA THR A 120 9.13 -7.74 4.42
C THR A 120 7.83 -7.14 3.88
N PHE A 121 7.89 -5.86 3.51
CA PHE A 121 6.83 -5.17 2.79
C PHE A 121 7.40 -4.52 1.54
N VAL A 122 6.95 -4.97 0.37
CA VAL A 122 7.37 -4.42 -0.94
C VAL A 122 6.10 -4.08 -1.73
N PRO A 123 5.61 -2.82 -1.68
CA PRO A 123 4.33 -2.47 -2.29
C PRO A 123 4.29 -2.73 -3.80
N VAL A 124 5.43 -2.66 -4.48
CA VAL A 124 5.61 -3.08 -5.87
C VAL A 124 6.95 -3.78 -6.00
N LEU A 125 6.92 -5.07 -6.29
CA LEU A 125 8.07 -5.92 -6.53
C LEU A 125 8.45 -5.86 -8.02
N PRO A 126 9.68 -5.46 -8.38
CA PRO A 126 10.16 -5.50 -9.76
C PRO A 126 10.22 -6.92 -10.31
N ALA A 127 10.04 -7.08 -11.63
CA ALA A 127 10.12 -8.39 -12.30
C ALA A 127 11.46 -9.11 -12.09
N SER A 128 12.56 -8.36 -11.97
CA SER A 128 13.89 -8.92 -11.72
C SER A 128 14.09 -9.48 -10.31
N MET A 129 13.10 -9.34 -9.42
CA MET A 129 13.17 -9.73 -8.00
C MET A 129 11.99 -10.62 -7.58
N LEU A 130 11.33 -11.29 -8.53
CA LEU A 130 10.16 -12.14 -8.24
C LEU A 130 10.51 -13.35 -7.35
N ASP A 131 11.78 -13.76 -7.32
CA ASP A 131 12.34 -14.79 -6.44
C ASP A 131 12.10 -14.51 -4.94
N ILE A 132 11.92 -13.24 -4.54
CA ILE A 132 11.49 -12.87 -3.18
C ILE A 132 10.20 -13.58 -2.77
N SER A 133 9.31 -13.87 -3.73
CA SER A 133 8.04 -14.58 -3.49
C SER A 133 8.24 -16.00 -2.96
N CYS A 134 9.43 -16.59 -3.19
CA CYS A 134 9.81 -17.91 -2.67
C CYS A 134 10.31 -17.87 -1.22
N SER A 135 10.38 -16.70 -0.59
CA SER A 135 10.88 -16.59 0.79
C SER A 135 10.03 -17.44 1.75
N PRO A 136 10.67 -18.17 2.69
CA PRO A 136 9.95 -18.90 3.73
C PRO A 136 9.41 -17.97 4.83
N THR A 137 9.91 -16.74 4.92
CA THR A 137 9.47 -15.76 5.92
C THR A 137 8.16 -15.06 5.52
N PRO A 138 7.37 -14.55 6.47
CA PRO A 138 6.20 -13.74 6.17
C PRO A 138 6.55 -12.53 5.31
N PHE A 139 5.63 -12.11 4.45
CA PHE A 139 5.80 -10.90 3.65
C PHE A 139 4.44 -10.38 3.17
N LEU A 140 4.41 -9.11 2.82
CA LEU A 140 3.35 -8.49 2.02
C LEU A 140 4.01 -7.85 0.79
N ILE A 141 3.73 -8.37 -0.39
CA ILE A 141 4.31 -7.85 -1.64
C ILE A 141 3.23 -7.55 -2.67
N GLY A 142 3.47 -6.58 -3.54
CA GLY A 142 2.63 -6.30 -4.70
C GLY A 142 3.34 -6.66 -6.00
N VAL A 143 2.67 -7.34 -6.93
CA VAL A 143 3.20 -7.76 -8.22
C VAL A 143 2.29 -7.23 -9.33
N LEU A 144 2.87 -6.76 -10.43
CA LEU A 144 2.08 -6.34 -11.58
C LEU A 144 1.49 -7.57 -12.30
N ALA A 145 0.23 -7.47 -12.75
CA ALA A 145 -0.48 -8.56 -13.42
C ALA A 145 0.28 -9.22 -14.59
N PRO A 146 1.05 -8.49 -15.43
CA PRO A 146 1.87 -9.11 -16.48
C PRO A 146 2.94 -10.09 -15.96
N CYS A 147 3.42 -9.94 -14.73
CA CYS A 147 4.40 -10.82 -14.11
C CYS A 147 3.76 -12.04 -13.42
N LEU A 148 2.42 -12.14 -13.41
CA LEU A 148 1.71 -13.25 -12.77
C LEU A 148 2.13 -14.63 -13.30
N PRO A 149 2.28 -14.86 -14.62
CA PRO A 149 2.70 -16.17 -15.12
C PRO A 149 4.04 -16.62 -14.54
N GLU A 150 5.02 -15.71 -14.48
CA GLU A 150 6.34 -15.99 -13.90
C GLU A 150 6.23 -16.33 -12.41
N VAL A 151 5.41 -15.60 -11.65
CA VAL A 151 5.18 -15.90 -10.22
C VAL A 151 4.53 -17.26 -10.01
N LEU A 152 3.63 -17.69 -10.89
CA LEU A 152 2.97 -19.00 -10.78
C LEU A 152 3.90 -20.18 -11.12
N GLU A 153 4.98 -19.94 -11.88
CA GLU A 153 6.00 -20.95 -12.20
C GLU A 153 7.04 -21.13 -11.07
N LEU A 154 7.14 -20.16 -10.16
CA LEU A 154 8.06 -20.24 -9.04
C LEU A 154 7.63 -21.34 -8.05
N PRO A 155 8.59 -22.00 -7.37
CA PRO A 155 8.32 -23.05 -6.38
C PRO A 155 7.84 -22.44 -5.06
N ILE A 156 6.72 -21.74 -5.11
CA ILE A 156 6.15 -21.05 -3.98
C ILE A 156 5.34 -22.07 -3.17
N GLU A 157 5.83 -22.41 -1.98
CA GLU A 157 5.12 -23.31 -1.07
C GLU A 157 3.75 -22.74 -0.68
N GLU A 158 2.70 -23.57 -0.79
CA GLU A 158 1.35 -23.33 -0.21
C GLU A 158 0.55 -22.17 -0.83
N VAL A 159 0.53 -22.07 -2.15
CA VAL A 159 -0.40 -21.17 -2.86
C VAL A 159 -1.81 -21.77 -2.91
N LYS A 160 -2.81 -21.12 -2.30
CA LYS A 160 -4.24 -21.49 -2.46
C LYS A 160 -5.12 -20.24 -2.59
N GLN A 161 -5.96 -20.28 -3.63
CA GLN A 161 -6.85 -19.24 -4.16
C GLN A 161 -6.15 -18.07 -4.86
N LEU A 162 -6.10 -18.17 -6.20
CA LEU A 162 -6.13 -17.03 -7.10
C LEU A 162 -7.59 -16.71 -7.37
N GLU A 163 -8.12 -15.64 -6.79
CA GLU A 163 -9.46 -15.16 -7.16
C GLU A 163 -9.29 -13.96 -8.09
N VAL A 164 -9.37 -14.24 -9.40
CA VAL A 164 -9.45 -13.22 -10.44
C VAL A 164 -10.88 -12.67 -10.42
N SER A 165 -11.14 -11.64 -9.62
CA SER A 165 -12.40 -10.88 -9.71
C SER A 165 -12.28 -9.76 -10.75
N SER A 166 -13.39 -9.27 -11.28
CA SER A 166 -13.44 -8.06 -12.14
C SER A 166 -13.00 -6.77 -11.42
N SER A 167 -12.49 -6.85 -10.19
CA SER A 167 -11.87 -5.73 -9.48
C SER A 167 -10.50 -5.41 -10.08
N PRO A 168 -10.06 -4.14 -10.05
CA PRO A 168 -8.73 -3.75 -10.55
C PRO A 168 -7.57 -4.33 -9.73
N LEU A 169 -7.87 -4.97 -8.60
CA LEU A 169 -6.92 -5.67 -7.75
C LEU A 169 -7.36 -7.13 -7.64
N CYS A 170 -6.51 -8.02 -8.17
CA CYS A 170 -6.53 -9.45 -7.91
C CYS A 170 -5.61 -9.75 -6.72
N PHE A 171 -5.86 -10.86 -6.03
CA PHE A 171 -5.12 -11.22 -4.82
C PHE A 171 -4.76 -12.69 -4.86
N LEU A 172 -3.54 -13.02 -4.43
CA LEU A 172 -3.10 -14.39 -4.23
C LEU A 172 -2.82 -14.60 -2.75
N PHE A 173 -3.55 -15.51 -2.13
CA PHE A 173 -3.27 -15.96 -0.78
C PHE A 173 -2.28 -17.12 -0.78
N MET A 174 -1.34 -17.08 0.17
CA MET A 174 -0.55 -18.23 0.55
C MET A 174 -1.17 -18.78 1.84
N LEU A 175 -2.21 -19.59 1.71
CA LEU A 175 -2.85 -20.22 2.87
C LEU A 175 -2.07 -21.46 3.28
N GLN A 176 -1.47 -21.41 4.46
CA GLN A 176 -1.23 -22.64 5.22
C GLN A 176 -2.54 -23.34 5.53
N HIS A 177 -2.54 -24.66 5.37
CA HIS A 177 -3.66 -25.53 5.70
C HIS A 177 -4.11 -25.35 7.17
N GLU A 178 -5.42 -25.45 7.37
CA GLU A 178 -6.13 -25.92 8.59
C GLU A 178 -6.62 -24.99 9.71
N LYS A 179 -6.45 -23.66 9.69
CA LYS A 179 -7.07 -22.81 10.75
C LYS A 179 -8.00 -21.67 10.31
N VAL A 180 -7.95 -21.22 9.05
CA VAL A 180 -8.75 -20.06 8.59
C VAL A 180 -10.18 -20.45 8.20
N THR A 181 -10.44 -21.73 7.89
CA THR A 181 -11.79 -22.24 7.60
C THR A 181 -12.77 -21.99 8.76
N LEU A 182 -12.27 -22.03 10.01
CA LEU A 182 -13.08 -21.73 11.20
C LEU A 182 -13.59 -20.29 11.23
N LEU A 183 -12.88 -19.31 10.67
CA LEU A 183 -13.35 -17.93 10.61
C LEU A 183 -14.33 -17.70 9.45
N SER A 184 -14.08 -18.30 8.27
CA SER A 184 -15.07 -18.26 7.19
C SER A 184 -16.37 -18.99 7.57
N ASP A 185 -16.26 -20.10 8.32
CA ASP A 185 -17.42 -20.82 8.84
C ASP A 185 -18.11 -20.03 9.97
N PHE A 186 -17.36 -19.34 10.83
CA PHE A 186 -17.90 -18.43 11.84
C PHE A 186 -18.68 -17.25 11.22
N PHE A 187 -18.18 -16.65 10.13
CA PHE A 187 -18.90 -15.61 9.39
C PHE A 187 -20.09 -16.16 8.58
N ARG A 188 -20.04 -17.43 8.16
CA ARG A 188 -21.14 -18.13 7.45
C ARG A 188 -22.24 -18.62 8.41
N MET A 189 -21.96 -18.69 9.72
CA MET A 189 -22.89 -19.07 10.77
C MET A 189 -23.82 -17.95 11.26
N ARG A 190 -23.95 -16.82 10.56
CA ARG A 190 -25.08 -15.90 10.85
C ARG A 190 -26.40 -16.57 10.44
N PRO A 191 -27.35 -16.78 11.36
CA PRO A 191 -28.65 -17.32 10.99
C PRO A 191 -29.34 -16.36 10.02
N ARG A 192 -29.87 -16.90 8.91
CA ARG A 192 -30.82 -16.15 8.07
C ARG A 192 -31.98 -15.71 8.97
N PRO A 193 -32.50 -14.47 8.87
CA PRO A 193 -33.72 -14.13 9.56
C PRO A 193 -34.81 -15.10 9.08
N GLN A 194 -35.29 -15.93 10.00
CA GLN A 194 -36.54 -16.66 9.81
C GLN A 194 -37.63 -15.61 9.68
N ASN A 195 -38.16 -15.44 8.48
CA ASN A 195 -39.41 -14.73 8.29
C ASN A 195 -40.47 -15.46 9.12
N ARG A 196 -40.86 -14.84 10.23
CA ARG A 196 -42.03 -15.22 11.00
C ARG A 196 -43.27 -14.88 10.18
N VAL A 197 -44.15 -15.87 10.15
CA VAL A 197 -45.46 -15.95 9.54
C VAL A 197 -46.37 -14.78 9.94
N SER A 198 -47.13 -14.29 8.98
CA SER A 198 -48.54 -13.90 9.14
C SER A 198 -49.28 -14.30 7.87
#